data_AF-A0A067GLL7-F1
#
_entry.id   AF-A0A067GLL7-F1
#
_cell.length_a   1.000
_cell.length_b   1.000
_cell.length_c   1.000
_cell.angle_alpha   90.00
_cell.angle_beta   90.00
_cell.angle_gamma   90.00
#
_symmetry.space_group_name_H-M   'P 1'
#
loop_
_entity.id
_entity.type
_entity.pdbx_description
1 polymer ?
#
loop_
_entity_poly.entity_id
_entity_poly.type
_entity_poly.pdbx_seq_one_letter_code
_entity_poly.pdbx_strand_id
1 'polypeptide(L)'
;AEINIKPWESLLRELKEGNNGRNWIDREPYAYWKGNPFVAETRRDLLTCNLSDKHDWNARLYVQDWILESKRGFQQSNLASQCAHRYKIYIEGYAWSVSEKYILACDSMTLLVKPYFHDFFIRYLQPLRHYWPIRDKDKCKSIKFAVDWGNTHKQKQAQEIGRAASNFIQEELKMEYVYDYMFHLLNEYAKLLKFKPVAPDGAVEVCSETMACNANGSHKKFMMESLVKGPSITNPCTLPPPYEPKVLGAFYRRKLNAILQVQKWEDRYWESLKKQ
;
A
#
# COMPACT_ATOMS: atom_id res chain seq x y z
N ALA A 1 -7.40 -11.45 9.20
CA ALA A 1 -6.62 -10.20 9.37
C ALA A 1 -5.14 -10.52 9.23
N GLU A 2 -4.32 -9.56 8.79
CA GLU A 2 -2.87 -9.68 8.97
C GLU A 2 -2.53 -9.50 10.45
N ILE A 3 -1.55 -10.24 10.96
CA ILE A 3 -1.20 -10.28 12.38
C ILE A 3 0.30 -10.13 12.57
N ASN A 4 0.72 -9.78 13.79
CA ASN A 4 2.13 -9.59 14.14
C ASN A 4 2.85 -8.50 13.32
N ILE A 5 2.13 -7.41 13.01
CA ILE A 5 2.69 -6.24 12.32
C ILE A 5 3.21 -5.24 13.35
N LYS A 6 4.47 -4.82 13.19
CA LYS A 6 5.14 -3.84 14.07
C LYS A 6 4.50 -2.45 13.97
N PRO A 7 4.69 -1.59 14.99
CA PRO A 7 4.36 -0.17 14.89
C PRO A 7 4.93 0.48 13.64
N TRP A 8 4.20 1.46 13.13
CA TRP A 8 4.49 2.02 11.80
C TRP A 8 5.87 2.67 11.70
N GLU A 9 6.33 3.41 12.73
CA GLU A 9 7.66 4.04 12.72
C GLU A 9 8.79 3.02 12.59
N SER A 10 8.77 1.98 13.43
CA SER A 10 9.77 0.91 13.40
C SER A 10 9.71 0.13 12.08
N LEU A 11 8.50 -0.20 11.62
CA LEU A 11 8.31 -0.89 10.35
C LEU A 11 8.79 -0.05 9.16
N LEU A 12 8.55 1.26 9.16
CA LEU A 12 8.95 2.18 8.11
C LEU A 12 10.48 2.23 7.97
N ARG A 13 11.20 2.25 9.10
CA ARG A 13 12.67 2.14 9.14
C ARG A 13 13.15 0.78 8.60
N GLU A 14 12.55 -0.31 9.04
CA GLU A 14 12.91 -1.66 8.57
C GLU A 14 12.66 -1.83 7.06
N LEU A 15 11.58 -1.27 6.52
CA LEU A 15 11.31 -1.27 5.08
C LEU A 15 12.37 -0.48 4.32
N LYS A 16 12.81 0.67 4.85
CA LYS A 16 13.89 1.47 4.26
C LYS A 16 15.21 0.70 4.24
N GLU A 17 15.55 0.02 5.34
CA GLU A 17 16.73 -0.83 5.43
C GLU A 17 16.63 -2.03 4.48
N GLY A 18 15.46 -2.68 4.42
CA GLY A 18 15.19 -3.80 3.52
C GLY A 18 15.37 -3.44 2.05
N ASN A 19 15.03 -2.22 1.65
CA ASN A 19 15.25 -1.73 0.29
C ASN A 19 16.73 -1.65 -0.08
N ASN A 20 17.60 -1.33 0.89
CA ASN A 20 19.05 -1.23 0.70
C ASN A 20 19.76 -2.59 0.71
N GLY A 21 19.07 -3.67 1.12
CA GLY A 21 19.65 -5.01 1.19
C GLY A 21 19.96 -5.63 -0.18
N ARG A 22 19.37 -5.12 -1.26
CA ARG A 22 19.64 -5.57 -2.64
C ARG A 22 19.38 -4.46 -3.64
N ASN A 23 20.33 -4.22 -4.55
CA ASN A 23 20.14 -3.27 -5.64
C ASN A 23 18.91 -3.67 -6.47
N TRP A 24 18.15 -2.67 -6.94
CA TRP A 24 16.92 -2.91 -7.69
C TRP A 24 17.13 -3.82 -8.91
N ILE A 25 18.26 -3.67 -9.61
CA ILE A 25 18.57 -4.47 -10.81
C ILE A 25 18.80 -5.96 -10.48
N ASP A 26 19.24 -6.28 -9.26
CA ASP A 26 19.50 -7.65 -8.82
C ASP A 26 18.25 -8.32 -8.24
N ARG A 27 17.14 -7.58 -8.11
CA ARG A 27 15.86 -8.11 -7.63
C ARG A 27 15.22 -9.02 -8.66
N GLU A 28 14.44 -9.98 -8.18
CA GLU A 28 13.73 -10.93 -9.01
C GLU A 28 12.82 -10.19 -10.03
N PRO A 29 12.91 -10.50 -11.34
CA PRO A 29 12.25 -9.75 -12.39
C PRO A 29 10.76 -10.11 -12.56
N TYR A 30 10.10 -10.57 -11.50
CA TYR A 30 8.72 -11.05 -11.54
C TYR A 30 7.81 -10.20 -10.64
N ALA A 31 6.52 -10.19 -10.97
CA ALA A 31 5.50 -9.66 -10.08
C ALA A 31 5.27 -10.59 -8.89
N TYR A 32 5.29 -10.02 -7.70
CA TYR A 32 5.15 -10.78 -6.46
C TYR A 32 3.90 -10.37 -5.68
N TRP A 33 3.21 -11.37 -5.14
CA TRP A 33 2.18 -11.20 -4.13
C TRP A 33 2.20 -12.36 -3.14
N LYS A 34 2.06 -12.05 -1.85
CA LYS A 34 1.82 -13.04 -0.80
C LYS A 34 0.71 -12.52 0.10
N GLY A 35 -0.37 -13.30 0.24
CA GLY A 35 -1.53 -12.86 1.00
C GLY A 35 -2.58 -13.95 1.19
N ASN A 36 -3.58 -13.67 2.03
CA ASN A 36 -4.68 -14.60 2.24
C ASN A 36 -5.71 -14.42 1.10
N PRO A 37 -5.93 -15.42 0.23
CA PRO A 37 -6.86 -15.33 -0.88
C PRO A 37 -8.32 -15.51 -0.45
N PHE A 38 -8.58 -16.11 0.71
CA PHE A 38 -9.93 -16.51 1.14
C PHE A 38 -10.78 -15.36 1.67
N VAL A 39 -10.22 -14.15 1.79
CA VAL A 39 -10.92 -12.95 2.27
C VAL A 39 -11.68 -12.19 1.18
N ALA A 40 -11.39 -12.47 -0.10
CA ALA A 40 -12.01 -11.76 -1.22
C ALA A 40 -11.92 -12.57 -2.53
N GLU A 41 -12.98 -12.51 -3.34
CA GLU A 41 -13.01 -13.19 -4.64
C GLU A 41 -11.92 -12.69 -5.59
N THR A 42 -11.66 -11.38 -5.63
CA THR A 42 -10.60 -10.79 -6.48
C THR A 42 -9.20 -11.34 -6.17
N ARG A 43 -8.94 -11.75 -4.91
CA ARG A 43 -7.67 -12.39 -4.53
C ARG A 43 -7.60 -13.86 -4.94
N ARG A 44 -8.75 -14.57 -4.92
CA ARG A 44 -8.82 -15.94 -5.48
C ARG A 44 -8.61 -15.91 -6.98
N ASP A 45 -9.24 -14.95 -7.67
CA ASP A 45 -9.04 -14.71 -9.10
C ASP A 45 -7.58 -14.36 -9.41
N LEU A 46 -6.91 -13.53 -8.61
CA LEU A 46 -5.48 -13.24 -8.81
C LEU A 46 -4.62 -14.51 -8.84
N LEU A 47 -4.92 -15.53 -8.03
CA LEU A 47 -4.15 -16.78 -8.02
C LEU A 47 -4.19 -17.53 -9.36
N THR A 48 -5.16 -17.29 -10.24
CA THR A 48 -5.17 -17.87 -11.58
C THR A 48 -4.06 -17.31 -12.48
N CYS A 49 -3.41 -16.21 -12.07
CA CYS A 49 -2.27 -15.65 -12.77
C CYS A 49 -0.94 -16.34 -12.42
N ASN A 50 -0.93 -17.32 -11.52
CA ASN A 50 0.32 -18.00 -11.15
C ASN A 50 0.89 -18.81 -12.33
N LEU A 51 2.17 -19.15 -12.23
CA LEU A 51 2.83 -20.03 -13.22
C LEU A 51 2.07 -21.36 -13.34
N SER A 52 1.84 -21.77 -14.59
CA SER A 52 1.32 -23.09 -14.95
C SER A 52 2.14 -23.68 -16.09
N ASP A 53 2.02 -24.98 -16.34
CA ASP A 53 2.71 -25.67 -17.44
C ASP A 53 2.41 -25.07 -18.82
N LYS A 54 1.26 -24.38 -18.95
CA LYS A 54 0.78 -23.82 -20.21
C LYS A 54 1.09 -22.32 -20.36
N HIS A 55 1.32 -21.61 -19.26
CA HIS A 55 1.41 -20.16 -19.29
C HIS A 55 2.16 -19.58 -18.07
N ASP A 56 3.08 -18.65 -18.33
CA ASP A 56 3.70 -17.79 -17.31
C ASP A 56 3.27 -16.33 -17.50
N TRP A 57 2.48 -15.81 -16.56
CA TRP A 57 2.08 -14.40 -16.52
C TRP A 57 3.16 -13.48 -15.93
N ASN A 58 4.36 -14.01 -15.67
CA ASN A 58 5.44 -13.37 -14.91
C ASN A 58 5.04 -13.01 -13.47
N ALA A 59 4.11 -13.76 -12.88
CA ALA A 59 3.65 -13.57 -11.52
C ALA A 59 4.06 -14.74 -10.62
N ARG A 60 4.46 -14.43 -9.39
CA ARG A 60 4.84 -15.37 -8.32
C ARG A 60 3.93 -15.09 -7.13
N LEU A 61 2.88 -15.90 -7.03
CA LEU A 61 1.77 -15.68 -6.11
C LEU A 61 1.75 -16.76 -5.03
N TYR A 62 1.70 -16.35 -3.77
CA TYR A 62 1.81 -17.25 -2.63
C TYR A 62 0.67 -17.04 -1.64
N VAL A 63 0.14 -18.14 -1.11
CA VAL A 63 -0.86 -18.11 -0.04
C VAL A 63 -0.18 -17.81 1.30
N GLN A 64 -0.67 -16.79 1.99
CA GLN A 64 -0.28 -16.46 3.35
C GLN A 64 -1.19 -17.19 4.35
N ASP A 65 -0.69 -18.27 4.95
CA ASP A 65 -1.37 -19.01 6.02
C ASP A 65 -0.94 -18.48 7.39
N TRP A 66 -1.78 -17.65 8.00
CA TRP A 66 -1.51 -17.06 9.31
C TRP A 66 -1.52 -18.07 10.47
N ILE A 67 -2.22 -19.20 10.32
CA ILE A 67 -2.24 -20.26 11.35
C ILE A 67 -0.89 -20.95 11.37
N LEU A 68 -0.37 -21.31 10.20
CA LEU A 68 0.95 -21.93 10.07
C LEU A 68 2.07 -20.98 10.50
N GLU A 69 2.00 -19.71 10.12
CA GLU A 69 2.98 -18.70 10.54
C GLU A 69 2.99 -18.49 12.04
N SER A 70 1.82 -18.45 12.68
CA SER A 70 1.74 -18.34 14.14
C SER A 70 2.43 -19.52 14.84
N LYS A 71 2.30 -20.74 14.29
CA LYS A 71 3.00 -21.93 14.81
C LYS A 71 4.52 -21.89 14.58
N ARG A 72 4.97 -21.19 13.55
CA ARG A 72 6.39 -21.04 13.17
C ARG A 72 7.03 -19.74 13.66
N GLY A 73 6.33 -18.96 14.50
CA GLY A 73 6.85 -17.69 15.02
C GLY A 73 7.04 -16.60 13.96
N PHE A 74 6.23 -16.60 12.89
CA PHE A 74 6.20 -15.57 11.84
C PHE A 74 7.50 -15.39 11.03
N GLN A 75 8.39 -16.39 11.04
CA GLN A 75 9.72 -16.33 10.40
C GLN A 75 9.67 -15.96 8.91
N GLN A 76 8.58 -16.27 8.20
CA GLN A 76 8.44 -16.05 6.76
C GLN A 76 7.46 -14.90 6.42
N SER A 77 7.09 -14.10 7.41
CA SER A 77 6.09 -13.02 7.27
C SER A 77 6.65 -11.63 7.57
N ASN A 78 7.97 -11.49 7.74
CA ASN A 78 8.59 -10.18 7.82
C ASN A 78 8.31 -9.41 6.52
N LEU A 79 7.76 -8.20 6.63
CA LEU A 79 7.41 -7.37 5.48
C LEU A 79 8.65 -6.78 4.80
N ALA A 80 9.67 -6.41 5.57
CA ALA A 80 10.90 -5.81 5.04
C ALA A 80 11.71 -6.78 4.17
N SER A 81 11.65 -8.08 4.46
CA SER A 81 12.31 -9.10 3.62
C SER A 81 11.56 -9.41 2.32
N GLN A 82 10.34 -8.90 2.14
CA GLN A 82 9.53 -9.10 0.94
C GLN A 82 9.77 -8.05 -0.15
N CYS A 83 10.79 -7.19 -0.02
CA CYS A 83 11.18 -6.19 -1.02
C CYS A 83 12.21 -6.73 -2.04
N ALA A 84 12.26 -8.06 -2.24
CA ALA A 84 13.23 -8.74 -3.11
C ALA A 84 12.84 -8.83 -4.60
N HIS A 85 11.66 -8.35 -4.98
CA HIS A 85 11.14 -8.40 -6.35
C HIS A 85 11.06 -7.00 -6.97
N ARG A 86 11.28 -6.88 -8.28
CA ARG A 86 11.18 -5.59 -9.00
C ARG A 86 9.75 -5.04 -9.01
N TYR A 87 8.76 -5.93 -8.97
CA TYR A 87 7.34 -5.57 -9.06
C TYR A 87 6.56 -6.20 -7.91
N LYS A 88 5.68 -5.43 -7.27
CA LYS A 88 4.79 -5.92 -6.21
C LYS A 88 3.34 -5.61 -6.53
N ILE A 89 2.48 -6.62 -6.41
CA ILE A 89 1.06 -6.48 -6.72
C ILE A 89 0.33 -6.00 -5.46
N TYR A 90 -0.43 -4.92 -5.59
CA TYR A 90 -1.46 -4.55 -4.63
C TYR A 90 -2.83 -4.97 -5.15
N ILE A 91 -3.60 -5.64 -4.29
CA ILE A 91 -4.97 -6.04 -4.55
C ILE A 91 -5.79 -5.99 -3.25
N GLU A 92 -7.02 -5.51 -3.38
CA GLU A 92 -7.94 -5.32 -2.27
C GLU A 92 -8.34 -6.65 -1.61
N GLY A 93 -8.80 -6.56 -0.37
CA GLY A 93 -9.36 -7.68 0.39
C GLY A 93 -10.87 -7.51 0.48
N TYR A 94 -11.41 -7.62 1.69
CA TYR A 94 -12.81 -7.30 1.97
C TYR A 94 -13.13 -5.81 1.71
N ALA A 95 -12.12 -4.95 1.92
CA ALA A 95 -12.13 -3.52 1.60
C ALA A 95 -10.74 -3.13 1.07
N TRP A 96 -10.30 -1.89 1.30
CA TRP A 96 -8.89 -1.53 1.12
C TRP A 96 -8.01 -2.45 1.97
N SER A 97 -6.84 -2.81 1.46
CA SER A 97 -5.91 -3.66 2.19
C SER A 97 -4.87 -2.79 2.85
N VAL A 98 -4.62 -3.01 4.14
CA VAL A 98 -3.55 -2.33 4.87
C VAL A 98 -2.17 -2.52 4.21
N SER A 99 -2.04 -3.52 3.33
CA SER A 99 -0.84 -3.85 2.55
C SER A 99 -0.40 -2.86 1.51
N GLU A 100 -1.25 -1.91 1.16
CA GLU A 100 -0.88 -0.86 0.23
C GLU A 100 0.39 -0.12 0.66
N LYS A 101 0.43 0.35 1.92
CA LYS A 101 1.55 1.19 2.39
C LYS A 101 2.89 0.44 2.43
N TYR A 102 2.92 -0.83 2.82
CA TYR A 102 4.17 -1.60 2.85
C TYR A 102 4.59 -2.11 1.46
N ILE A 103 3.63 -2.31 0.54
CA ILE A 103 3.94 -2.60 -0.85
C ILE A 103 4.59 -1.38 -1.51
N LEU A 104 4.00 -0.19 -1.35
CA LEU A 104 4.53 1.07 -1.88
C LEU A 104 5.90 1.42 -1.26
N ALA A 105 6.15 1.03 -0.02
CA ALA A 105 7.42 1.27 0.66
C ALA A 105 8.60 0.47 0.10
N CYS A 106 8.39 -0.58 -0.69
CA CYS A 106 9.45 -1.55 -1.05
C CYS A 106 10.42 -1.10 -2.17
N ASP A 107 10.35 0.13 -2.70
CA ASP A 107 11.12 0.57 -3.88
C ASP A 107 10.93 -0.36 -5.11
N SER A 108 9.85 -1.15 -5.09
CA SER A 108 9.39 -1.98 -6.20
C SER A 108 8.34 -1.20 -6.97
N MET A 109 8.28 -1.36 -8.30
CA MET A 109 7.17 -0.79 -9.06
C MET A 109 5.87 -1.47 -8.60
N THR A 110 5.02 -0.71 -7.92
CA THR A 110 3.76 -1.22 -7.40
C THR A 110 2.78 -1.39 -8.54
N LEU A 111 2.34 -2.61 -8.78
CA LEU A 111 1.28 -2.98 -9.72
C LEU A 111 -0.05 -2.89 -8.98
N LEU A 112 -0.74 -1.76 -9.12
CA LEU A 112 -1.94 -1.45 -8.36
C LEU A 112 -3.17 -1.88 -9.15
N VAL A 113 -3.76 -3.03 -8.77
CA VAL A 113 -5.04 -3.48 -9.32
C VAL A 113 -6.09 -2.42 -9.02
N LYS A 114 -6.85 -2.01 -10.05
CA LYS A 114 -7.83 -0.92 -9.97
C LYS A 114 -8.62 -1.00 -8.66
N PRO A 115 -8.45 -0.02 -7.75
CA PRO A 115 -9.05 -0.08 -6.43
C PRO A 115 -10.50 0.41 -6.49
N TYR A 116 -11.34 -0.16 -5.64
CA TYR A 116 -12.70 0.32 -5.38
C TYR A 116 -12.80 1.11 -4.08
N PHE A 117 -11.87 0.88 -3.15
CA PHE A 117 -11.79 1.52 -1.86
C PHE A 117 -10.67 2.56 -1.83
N HIS A 118 -10.79 3.52 -0.91
CA HIS A 118 -9.78 4.57 -0.73
C HIS A 118 -9.37 4.70 0.73
N ASP A 119 -8.08 4.58 0.98
CA ASP A 119 -7.44 5.07 2.21
C ASP A 119 -7.23 6.60 2.13
N PHE A 120 -6.80 7.25 3.21
CA PHE A 120 -6.67 8.72 3.23
C PHE A 120 -5.56 9.22 2.29
N PHE A 121 -4.47 8.47 2.11
CA PHE A 121 -3.31 8.90 1.31
C PHE A 121 -3.39 8.49 -0.18
N ILE A 122 -4.16 7.45 -0.55
CA ILE A 122 -4.21 6.91 -1.93
C ILE A 122 -4.72 7.95 -2.95
N ARG A 123 -5.50 8.93 -2.49
CA ARG A 123 -6.06 9.99 -3.33
C ARG A 123 -4.95 10.86 -3.95
N TYR A 124 -3.84 11.03 -3.23
CA TYR A 124 -2.68 11.77 -3.72
C TYR A 124 -1.93 11.01 -4.83
N LEU A 125 -1.87 9.68 -4.73
CA LEU A 125 -1.07 8.85 -5.64
C LEU A 125 -1.49 9.01 -7.11
N GLN A 126 -0.49 9.16 -7.96
CA GLN A 126 -0.59 9.33 -9.40
C GLN A 126 -0.06 8.08 -10.14
N PRO A 127 -0.81 7.51 -11.10
CA PRO A 127 -0.32 6.46 -11.99
C PRO A 127 0.89 6.93 -12.79
N LEU A 128 1.78 6.01 -13.14
CA LEU A 128 3.07 6.26 -13.81
C LEU A 128 4.04 7.18 -13.06
N ARG A 129 3.68 7.65 -11.86
CA ARG A 129 4.60 8.31 -10.92
C ARG A 129 4.82 7.50 -9.67
N HIS A 130 3.75 6.98 -9.04
CA HIS A 130 3.85 6.23 -7.79
C HIS A 130 3.43 4.76 -7.93
N TYR A 131 2.77 4.40 -9.02
CA TYR A 131 2.36 3.02 -9.28
C TYR A 131 2.07 2.81 -10.75
N TRP A 132 2.04 1.54 -11.16
CA TRP A 132 1.55 1.10 -12.45
C TRP A 132 0.09 0.63 -12.32
N PRO A 133 -0.86 1.20 -13.08
CA PRO A 133 -2.27 0.80 -12.98
C PRO A 133 -2.48 -0.57 -13.64
N ILE A 134 -3.17 -1.47 -12.95
CA ILE A 134 -3.56 -2.79 -13.46
C ILE A 134 -5.08 -2.86 -13.62
N ARG A 135 -5.55 -3.40 -14.74
CA ARG A 135 -6.98 -3.62 -14.97
C ARG A 135 -7.52 -4.65 -13.97
N ASP A 136 -8.71 -4.41 -13.44
CA ASP A 136 -9.40 -5.41 -12.62
C ASP A 136 -9.85 -6.59 -13.49
N LYS A 137 -10.47 -6.34 -14.65
CA LYS A 137 -10.74 -7.39 -15.66
C LYS A 137 -9.46 -7.73 -16.43
N ASP A 138 -9.24 -9.01 -16.75
CA ASP A 138 -8.03 -9.50 -17.43
C ASP A 138 -6.71 -9.14 -16.71
N LYS A 139 -6.73 -9.09 -15.37
CA LYS A 139 -5.59 -8.67 -14.54
C LYS A 139 -4.29 -9.43 -14.85
N CYS A 140 -4.35 -10.73 -15.16
CA CYS A 140 -3.16 -11.51 -15.49
C CYS A 140 -2.44 -10.97 -16.74
N LYS A 141 -3.19 -10.60 -17.78
CA LYS A 141 -2.63 -10.00 -19.00
C LYS A 141 -2.04 -8.62 -18.73
N SER A 142 -2.72 -7.82 -17.92
CA SER A 142 -2.25 -6.48 -17.53
C SER A 142 -0.98 -6.57 -16.67
N ILE A 143 -0.89 -7.53 -15.74
CA ILE A 143 0.31 -7.81 -14.94
C ILE A 143 1.46 -8.24 -15.86
N LYS A 144 1.23 -9.21 -16.74
CA LYS A 144 2.26 -9.68 -17.67
C LYS A 144 2.81 -8.55 -18.53
N PHE A 145 1.94 -7.72 -19.10
CA PHE A 145 2.36 -6.55 -19.87
C PHE A 145 3.21 -5.59 -19.04
N ALA A 146 2.79 -5.27 -17.81
CA ALA A 146 3.53 -4.36 -16.93
C ALA A 146 4.94 -4.88 -16.61
N VAL A 147 5.06 -6.19 -16.36
CA VAL A 147 6.35 -6.84 -16.07
C VAL A 147 7.23 -6.90 -17.32
N ASP A 148 6.67 -7.30 -18.48
CA ASP A 148 7.38 -7.31 -19.76
C ASP A 148 7.87 -5.89 -20.11
N TRP A 149 7.01 -4.89 -19.96
CA TRP A 149 7.36 -3.47 -20.16
C TRP A 149 8.52 -3.08 -19.25
N GLY A 150 8.41 -3.31 -17.95
CA GLY A 150 9.43 -2.90 -16.98
C GLY A 150 10.77 -3.62 -17.15
N ASN A 151 10.77 -4.88 -17.60
CA ASN A 151 12.00 -5.66 -17.77
C ASN A 151 12.76 -5.36 -19.07
N THR A 152 12.12 -4.73 -20.06
CA THR A 152 12.79 -4.32 -21.31
C THR A 152 13.60 -3.01 -21.12
N HIS A 153 13.81 -2.22 -22.18
CA HIS A 153 14.54 -0.93 -22.14
C HIS A 153 13.93 0.15 -21.21
N LYS A 154 12.91 -0.20 -20.43
CA LYS A 154 12.16 0.67 -19.52
C LYS A 154 12.46 0.40 -18.05
N GLN A 155 13.47 -0.44 -17.74
CA GLN A 155 13.92 -0.76 -16.38
C GLN A 155 14.14 0.48 -15.50
N LYS A 156 14.86 1.49 -16.01
CA LYS A 156 15.07 2.75 -15.28
C LYS A 156 13.76 3.44 -14.92
N GLN A 157 12.79 3.44 -15.83
CA GLN A 157 11.49 4.06 -15.60
C GLN A 157 10.65 3.26 -14.58
N ALA A 158 10.70 1.93 -14.64
CA ALA A 158 10.06 1.08 -13.64
C ALA A 158 10.65 1.32 -12.24
N GLN A 159 11.98 1.42 -12.12
CA GLN A 159 12.65 1.76 -10.87
C GLN A 159 12.25 3.16 -10.37
N GLU A 160 12.20 4.17 -11.22
CA GLU A 160 11.80 5.53 -10.86
C GLU A 160 10.37 5.59 -10.29
N ILE A 161 9.44 4.80 -10.85
CA ILE A 161 8.07 4.68 -10.31
C ILE A 161 8.08 4.07 -8.92
N GLY A 162 8.83 2.97 -8.72
CA GLY A 162 8.98 2.32 -7.41
C GLY A 162 9.58 3.26 -6.37
N ARG A 163 10.63 4.00 -6.75
CA ARG A 163 11.32 4.95 -5.87
C ARG A 163 10.46 6.12 -5.47
N ALA A 164 9.73 6.69 -6.41
CA ALA A 164 8.81 7.78 -6.12
C ALA A 164 7.68 7.32 -5.17
N ALA A 165 7.23 6.07 -5.26
CA ALA A 165 6.30 5.48 -4.32
C ALA A 165 6.90 5.34 -2.92
N SER A 166 8.09 4.75 -2.82
CA SER A 166 8.73 4.54 -1.51
C SER A 166 9.12 5.85 -0.85
N ASN A 167 9.60 6.84 -1.61
CA ASN A 167 9.89 8.17 -1.08
C ASN A 167 8.64 8.81 -0.51
N PHE A 168 7.51 8.78 -1.23
CA PHE A 168 6.24 9.27 -0.70
C PHE A 168 5.88 8.61 0.63
N ILE A 169 5.99 7.27 0.74
CA ILE A 169 5.66 6.58 1.99
C ILE A 169 6.64 6.95 3.12
N GLN A 170 7.93 7.08 2.82
CA GLN A 170 8.98 7.40 3.80
C GLN A 170 8.93 8.85 4.28
N GLU A 171 8.48 9.77 3.43
CA GLU A 171 8.53 11.20 3.68
C GLU A 171 7.17 11.75 4.11
N GLU A 172 6.08 11.35 3.44
CA GLU A 172 4.74 11.95 3.57
C GLU A 172 3.77 11.10 4.41
N LEU A 173 4.11 9.84 4.69
CA LEU A 173 3.27 8.95 5.50
C LEU A 173 3.93 8.63 6.85
N LYS A 174 4.57 9.60 7.49
CA LYS A 174 5.14 9.43 8.84
C LYS A 174 4.07 9.56 9.92
N MET A 175 4.31 9.03 11.12
CA MET A 175 3.34 9.12 12.23
C MET A 175 3.00 10.56 12.61
N GLU A 176 3.95 11.50 12.52
CA GLU A 176 3.69 12.93 12.71
C GLU A 176 2.58 13.45 11.78
N TYR A 177 2.63 13.10 10.49
CA TYR A 177 1.61 13.49 9.51
C TYR A 177 0.32 12.68 9.63
N VAL A 178 0.37 11.45 10.12
CA VAL A 178 -0.84 10.68 10.47
C VAL A 178 -1.58 11.36 11.61
N TYR A 179 -0.87 11.77 12.67
CA TYR A 179 -1.48 12.50 13.78
C TYR A 179 -1.98 13.88 13.37
N ASP A 180 -1.23 14.62 12.55
CA ASP A 180 -1.71 15.90 11.99
C ASP A 180 -3.00 15.72 11.17
N TYR A 181 -3.05 14.70 10.30
CA TYR A 181 -4.26 14.38 9.53
C TYR A 181 -5.45 14.08 10.44
N MET A 182 -5.25 13.25 11.47
CA MET A 182 -6.30 12.92 12.45
C MET A 182 -6.76 14.17 13.22
N PHE A 183 -5.82 15.00 13.67
CA PHE A 183 -6.12 16.25 14.36
C PHE A 183 -6.97 17.18 13.50
N HIS A 184 -6.54 17.47 12.26
CA HIS A 184 -7.29 18.33 11.36
C HIS A 184 -8.66 17.75 11.01
N LEU A 185 -8.75 16.44 10.75
CA LEU A 185 -10.03 15.79 10.46
C LEU A 185 -11.03 15.96 11.60
N LEU A 186 -10.60 15.67 12.83
CA LEU A 186 -11.46 15.78 14.02
C LEU A 186 -11.81 17.25 14.32
N ASN A 187 -10.85 18.16 14.17
CA ASN A 187 -11.05 19.59 14.41
C ASN A 187 -12.03 20.22 13.40
N GLU A 188 -11.88 19.93 12.10
CA GLU A 188 -12.82 20.41 11.09
C GLU A 188 -14.21 19.78 11.24
N TYR A 189 -14.28 18.49 11.60
CA TYR A 189 -15.55 17.83 11.89
C TYR A 189 -16.26 18.45 13.10
N ALA A 190 -15.53 18.78 14.16
CA ALA A 190 -16.08 19.38 15.36
C ALA A 190 -16.76 20.74 15.09
N LYS A 191 -16.27 21.52 14.11
CA LYS A 191 -16.91 22.78 13.69
C LYS A 191 -18.30 22.60 13.08
N LEU A 192 -18.62 21.39 12.61
CA LEU A 192 -19.94 21.06 12.04
C LEU A 192 -20.98 20.71 13.11
N LEU A 193 -20.55 20.50 14.36
CA LEU A 193 -21.45 20.15 15.46
C LEU A 193 -22.42 21.31 15.75
N LYS A 194 -23.71 21.01 15.73
CA LYS A 194 -24.78 21.97 16.06
C LYS A 194 -25.19 21.92 17.54
N PHE A 195 -24.39 21.26 18.37
CA PHE A 195 -24.63 21.05 19.79
C PHE A 195 -23.32 21.06 20.56
N LYS A 196 -23.40 21.31 21.87
CA LYS A 196 -22.26 21.16 22.78
C LYS A 196 -22.19 19.69 23.24
N PRO A 197 -21.12 18.95 22.92
CA PRO A 197 -21.01 17.55 23.35
C PRO A 197 -20.88 17.46 24.87
N VAL A 198 -21.54 16.46 25.46
CA VAL A 198 -21.48 16.10 26.88
C VAL A 198 -21.22 14.60 26.97
N ALA A 199 -20.38 14.18 27.91
CA ALA A 199 -20.13 12.75 28.15
C ALA A 199 -21.43 12.06 28.59
N PRO A 200 -21.85 10.96 27.93
CA PRO A 200 -23.05 10.24 28.33
C PRO A 200 -22.83 9.48 29.65
N ASP A 201 -23.92 9.24 30.38
CA ASP A 201 -23.89 8.42 31.59
C ASP A 201 -23.32 7.02 31.29
N GLY A 202 -22.39 6.56 32.14
CA GLY A 202 -21.69 5.29 31.97
C GLY A 202 -20.53 5.32 30.97
N ALA A 203 -20.18 6.48 30.40
CA ALA A 203 -18.94 6.62 29.65
C ALA A 203 -17.72 6.33 30.53
N VAL A 204 -16.76 5.59 29.98
CA VAL A 204 -15.50 5.25 30.65
C VAL A 204 -14.39 6.03 29.98
N GLU A 205 -13.57 6.71 30.77
CA GLU A 205 -12.37 7.39 30.29
C GLU A 205 -11.34 6.37 29.80
N VAL A 206 -10.77 6.61 28.62
CA VAL A 206 -9.72 5.78 28.02
C VAL A 206 -8.43 6.57 27.97
N CYS A 207 -7.42 6.10 28.69
CA CYS A 207 -6.05 6.64 28.69
C CYS A 207 -5.07 5.63 28.06
N SER A 208 -3.89 6.11 27.63
CA SER A 208 -2.81 5.30 27.05
C SER A 208 -2.50 4.04 27.86
N GLU A 209 -2.42 4.18 29.18
CA GLU A 209 -2.12 3.15 30.15
C GLU A 209 -3.21 2.08 30.13
N THR A 210 -4.48 2.51 30.21
CA THR A 210 -5.63 1.60 30.23
C THR A 210 -5.79 0.79 28.95
N MET A 211 -5.38 1.35 27.79
CA MET A 211 -5.40 0.61 26.52
C MET A 211 -4.40 -0.54 26.48
N ALA A 212 -3.19 -0.36 27.03
CA ALA A 212 -2.13 -1.36 26.98
C ALA A 212 -2.17 -2.38 28.13
N CYS A 213 -2.84 -2.06 29.25
CA CYS A 213 -2.88 -2.90 30.46
C CYS A 213 -3.37 -4.32 30.20
N ASN A 214 -4.44 -4.48 29.42
CA ASN A 214 -5.07 -5.77 29.14
C ASN A 214 -4.42 -6.54 27.97
N ALA A 215 -3.49 -5.91 27.26
CA ALA A 215 -2.79 -6.55 26.15
C ALA A 215 -1.68 -7.46 26.66
N ASN A 216 -1.42 -8.55 25.94
CA ASN A 216 -0.37 -9.54 26.24
C ASN A 216 0.51 -9.81 25.02
N GLY A 217 1.67 -10.46 25.23
CA GLY A 217 2.55 -10.93 24.17
C GLY A 217 3.02 -9.82 23.22
N SER A 218 2.96 -10.11 21.91
CA SER A 218 3.37 -9.17 20.85
C SER A 218 2.49 -7.91 20.81
N HIS A 219 1.19 -8.02 21.13
CA HIS A 219 0.30 -6.85 21.16
C HIS A 219 0.74 -5.85 22.21
N LYS A 220 1.03 -6.31 23.44
CA LYS A 220 1.55 -5.45 24.51
C LYS A 220 2.87 -4.81 24.10
N LYS A 221 3.79 -5.62 23.55
CA LYS A 221 5.09 -5.13 23.08
C LYS A 221 4.93 -3.99 22.07
N PHE A 222 4.10 -4.18 21.04
CA PHE A 222 3.91 -3.17 20.00
C PHE A 222 3.17 -1.94 20.51
N MET A 223 2.17 -2.09 21.37
CA MET A 223 1.52 -0.95 22.02
C MET A 223 2.51 -0.10 22.83
N MET A 224 3.36 -0.75 23.63
CA MET A 224 4.38 -0.08 24.44
C MET A 224 5.47 0.57 23.58
N GLU A 225 5.85 -0.05 22.47
CA GLU A 225 6.81 0.49 21.50
C GLU A 225 6.26 1.72 20.78
N SER A 226 4.95 1.75 20.46
CA SER A 226 4.28 2.90 19.85
C SER A 226 3.79 3.96 20.83
N LEU A 227 4.06 3.80 22.13
CA LEU A 227 3.50 4.65 23.16
C LEU A 227 4.12 6.06 23.11
N VAL A 228 3.32 7.04 22.71
CA VAL A 228 3.65 8.47 22.76
C VAL A 228 3.76 8.90 24.23
N LYS A 229 4.91 9.46 24.63
CA LYS A 229 5.24 9.76 26.04
C LYS A 229 4.75 11.12 26.53
N GLY A 230 4.31 11.97 25.62
CA GLY A 230 3.82 13.31 25.95
C GLY A 230 3.30 14.02 24.70
N PRO A 231 2.61 15.16 24.87
CA PRO A 231 2.15 15.95 23.75
C PRO A 231 3.32 16.49 22.93
N SER A 232 3.06 16.79 21.66
CA SER A 232 4.04 17.50 20.84
C SER A 232 4.34 18.88 21.42
N ILE A 233 5.61 19.28 21.39
CA ILE A 233 6.05 20.65 21.71
C ILE A 233 5.94 21.61 20.51
N THR A 234 5.68 21.07 19.32
CA THR A 234 5.44 21.84 18.11
C THR A 234 3.94 21.95 17.84
N ASN A 235 3.53 23.07 17.26
CA ASN A 235 2.16 23.23 16.79
C ASN A 235 1.87 22.26 15.62
N PRO A 236 0.62 21.78 15.47
CA PRO A 236 0.20 21.04 14.28
C PRO A 236 0.50 21.84 13.01
N CYS A 237 0.67 21.13 11.89
CA CYS A 237 0.84 21.79 10.61
C CYS A 237 -0.35 22.72 10.28
N THR A 238 -0.13 23.69 9.38
CA THR A 238 -1.22 24.53 8.88
C THR A 238 -1.88 23.81 7.73
N LEU A 239 -3.16 23.47 7.87
CA LEU A 239 -3.94 22.88 6.79
C LEU A 239 -4.04 23.89 5.62
N PRO A 240 -3.57 23.54 4.41
CA PRO A 240 -3.67 24.43 3.27
C PRO A 240 -5.14 24.66 2.88
N PRO A 241 -5.47 25.78 2.21
CA PRO A 241 -6.80 26.00 1.70
C PRO A 241 -7.19 24.89 0.68
N PRO A 242 -8.49 24.60 0.52
CA PRO A 242 -8.95 23.65 -0.49
C PRO A 242 -8.47 24.02 -1.89
N TYR A 243 -8.16 23.01 -2.71
CA TYR A 243 -7.79 23.25 -4.09
C TYR A 243 -8.89 24.00 -4.84
N GLU A 244 -8.49 24.96 -5.67
CA GLU A 244 -9.38 25.57 -6.65
C GLU A 244 -9.95 24.48 -7.58
N PRO A 245 -11.23 24.58 -7.99
CA PRO A 245 -11.88 23.57 -8.83
C PRO A 245 -11.11 23.24 -10.12
N LYS A 246 -10.44 24.23 -10.72
CA LYS A 246 -9.60 24.04 -11.92
C LYS A 246 -8.36 23.20 -11.64
N VAL A 247 -7.67 23.47 -10.53
CA VAL A 247 -6.47 22.72 -10.10
C VAL A 247 -6.83 21.28 -9.76
N LEU A 248 -7.93 21.09 -9.00
CA LEU A 248 -8.44 19.78 -8.66
C LEU A 248 -8.88 18.99 -9.91
N GLY A 249 -9.57 19.65 -10.84
CA GLY A 249 -9.95 19.07 -12.13
C GLY A 249 -8.75 18.63 -12.97
N ALA A 250 -7.68 19.45 -13.02
CA ALA A 250 -6.45 19.10 -13.72
C ALA A 250 -5.74 17.88 -13.06
N PHE A 251 -5.73 17.81 -11.73
CA PHE A 251 -5.20 16.68 -10.99
C PHE A 251 -5.89 15.36 -11.35
N TYR A 252 -7.23 15.34 -11.36
CA TYR A 252 -7.99 14.15 -11.73
C TYR A 252 -7.84 13.79 -13.21
N ARG A 253 -7.85 14.79 -14.10
CA ARG A 253 -7.67 14.57 -15.54
C ARG A 253 -6.32 13.93 -15.86
N ARG A 254 -5.24 14.39 -15.20
CA ARG A 254 -3.91 13.78 -15.34
C ARG A 254 -3.92 12.30 -14.93
N LYS A 255 -4.56 11.98 -13.80
CA LYS A 255 -4.71 10.61 -13.31
C LYS A 255 -5.46 9.72 -14.31
N LEU A 256 -6.60 10.18 -14.82
CA LEU A 256 -7.39 9.45 -15.81
C LEU A 256 -6.64 9.25 -17.13
N ASN A 257 -5.98 10.30 -17.63
CA ASN A 257 -5.21 10.24 -18.87
C ASN A 257 -4.06 9.24 -18.80
N ALA A 258 -3.34 9.18 -17.67
CA ALA A 258 -2.26 8.21 -17.48
C ALA A 258 -2.77 6.76 -17.49
N ILE A 259 -3.92 6.49 -16.86
CA ILE A 259 -4.56 5.16 -16.89
C ILE A 259 -4.97 4.79 -18.33
N LEU A 260 -5.66 5.70 -19.03
CA LEU A 260 -6.08 5.47 -20.42
C LEU A 260 -4.89 5.24 -21.37
N GLN A 261 -3.76 5.91 -21.10
CA GLN A 261 -2.54 5.73 -21.87
C GLN A 261 -1.94 4.33 -21.68
N VAL A 262 -1.85 3.84 -20.44
CA VAL A 262 -1.40 2.46 -20.15
C VAL A 262 -2.32 1.44 -20.81
N GLN A 263 -3.63 1.65 -20.72
CA GLN A 263 -4.60 0.77 -21.37
C GLN A 263 -4.39 0.68 -22.89
N LYS A 264 -4.18 1.82 -23.56
CA LYS A 264 -3.85 1.84 -24.99
C LYS A 264 -2.55 1.11 -25.32
N TRP A 265 -1.54 1.18 -24.45
CA TRP A 265 -0.29 0.44 -24.65
C TRP A 265 -0.50 -1.07 -24.49
N GLU A 266 -1.26 -1.49 -23.48
CA GLU A 266 -1.64 -2.88 -23.26
C GLU A 266 -2.37 -3.46 -24.47
N ASP A 267 -3.40 -2.76 -24.97
CA ASP A 267 -4.21 -3.25 -26.09
C ASP A 267 -3.35 -3.44 -27.35
N ARG A 268 -2.49 -2.46 -27.68
CA ARG A 268 -1.55 -2.57 -28.81
C ARG A 268 -0.55 -3.71 -28.65
N TYR A 269 -0.04 -3.93 -27.44
CA TYR A 269 0.87 -5.05 -27.17
C TYR A 269 0.21 -6.38 -27.48
N TRP A 270 -0.98 -6.62 -26.95
CA TRP A 270 -1.72 -7.87 -27.18
C TRP A 270 -2.22 -8.03 -28.62
N GLU A 271 -2.57 -6.94 -29.31
CA GLU A 271 -2.90 -6.97 -30.74
C GLU A 271 -1.70 -7.37 -31.60
N SER A 272 -0.49 -6.90 -31.26
CA SER A 272 0.73 -7.24 -32.01
C SER A 272 1.09 -8.71 -31.90
N LEU A 273 0.90 -9.31 -30.71
CA LEU A 273 1.15 -10.74 -30.47
C LEU A 273 0.15 -11.67 -31.16
N LYS A 274 -1.07 -11.21 -31.45
CA LYS A 274 -2.07 -12.00 -32.21
C LYS A 274 -1.80 -12.04 -33.71
N LYS A 275 -0.96 -11.13 -34.22
CA LYS A 275 -0.59 -11.03 -35.63
C LYS A 275 0.70 -11.78 -35.97
N GLN A 276 1.40 -12.29 -34.95
CA GLN A 276 2.54 -13.20 -35.06
C GLN A 276 2.07 -14.63 -34.97
#